data_AF-A0A844MH34-F1
#
_entry.id   AF-A0A844MH34-F1
#
_cell.length_a   1.000
_cell.length_b   1.000
_cell.length_c   1.000
_cell.angle_alpha   90.00
_cell.angle_beta   90.00
_cell.angle_gamma   90.00
#
_symmetry.space_group_name_H-M   'P 1'
#
loop_
_entity.id
_entity.type
_entity.pdbx_description
1 polymer ?
#
loop_
_entity_poly.entity_id
_entity_poly.type
_entity_poly.pdbx_seq_one_letter_code
_entity_poly.pdbx_strand_id
1 'polypeptide(L)'
;METRKLIYGFNQNIQKDLGKKIRISFDEKKLDTKILEVLKLVFGTSSTQRVVENAFNSLALTELTRQESIYSFPAYDYMQKLTALEEESEGLCSVYIPTWIIAATSKFVKKKYSKLEFKSVEEVINLVISFMADKTKCLWNSDT
;
A
#
# COMPACT_ATOMS: atom_id res chain seq x y z
N MET A 1 -12.14 6.96 13.53
CA MET A 1 -12.10 8.17 14.39
C MET A 1 -10.68 8.46 14.91
N GLU A 2 -9.85 7.43 15.18
CA GLU A 2 -8.45 7.61 15.62
C GLU A 2 -7.50 8.10 14.52
N THR A 3 -7.72 7.70 13.26
CA THR A 3 -6.86 8.12 12.13
C THR A 3 -6.87 9.63 11.91
N ARG A 4 -8.05 10.25 12.00
CA ARG A 4 -8.16 11.72 11.90
C ARG A 4 -7.42 12.39 13.05
N LYS A 5 -7.48 11.85 14.27
CA LYS A 5 -6.73 12.39 15.43
C LYS A 5 -5.21 12.27 15.25
N LEU A 6 -4.73 11.16 14.69
CA LEU A 6 -3.32 10.96 14.34
C LEU A 6 -2.85 11.96 13.27
N ILE A 7 -3.62 12.15 12.19
CA ILE A 7 -3.29 13.10 11.12
C ILE A 7 -3.32 14.55 11.62
N TYR A 8 -4.31 14.90 12.45
CA TYR A 8 -4.43 16.24 13.05
C TYR A 8 -3.32 16.56 14.08
N GLY A 9 -2.65 15.54 14.62
CA GLY A 9 -1.53 15.70 15.56
C GLY A 9 -0.22 16.11 14.89
N PHE A 10 -0.10 16.00 13.57
CA PHE A 10 1.06 16.48 12.82
C PHE A 10 0.98 17.99 12.56
N ASN A 11 2.12 18.67 12.41
CA ASN A 11 2.12 20.09 12.07
C ASN A 11 1.49 20.37 10.69
N GLN A 12 1.07 21.61 10.42
CA GLN A 12 0.37 21.98 9.17
C GLN A 12 1.18 21.71 7.88
N ASN A 13 2.51 21.80 7.93
CA ASN A 13 3.37 21.51 6.77
C ASN A 13 3.38 20.02 6.47
N ILE A 14 3.48 19.19 7.50
CA ILE A 14 3.34 17.74 7.39
C ILE A 14 1.93 17.42 6.89
N GLN A 15 0.86 18.00 7.43
CA GLN A 15 -0.50 17.78 6.92
C GLN A 15 -0.67 18.16 5.43
N LYS A 16 -0.05 19.25 4.97
CA LYS A 16 -0.02 19.64 3.55
C LYS A 16 0.76 18.63 2.70
N ASP A 17 1.91 18.19 3.18
CA ASP A 17 2.73 17.20 2.49
C ASP A 17 2.08 15.82 2.48
N LEU A 18 1.36 15.45 3.54
CA LEU A 18 0.53 14.25 3.68
C LEU A 18 -0.70 14.31 2.75
N GLY A 19 -1.22 15.49 2.43
CA GLY A 19 -2.33 15.66 1.47
C GLY A 19 -1.93 15.44 0.00
N LYS A 20 -0.63 15.33 -0.28
CA LYS A 20 -0.14 15.07 -1.64
C LYS A 20 -0.46 13.63 -2.05
N LYS A 21 -0.69 13.45 -3.35
CA LYS A 21 -0.89 12.14 -3.95
C LYS A 21 0.24 11.93 -4.94
N ILE A 22 0.88 10.78 -4.87
CA ILE A 22 1.89 10.38 -5.86
C ILE A 22 1.19 9.52 -6.88
N ARG A 23 1.37 9.89 -8.14
CA ARG A 23 0.91 9.10 -9.26
C ARG A 23 1.94 8.00 -9.50
N ILE A 24 1.48 6.76 -9.55
CA ILE A 24 2.30 5.61 -9.92
C ILE A 24 1.64 4.94 -11.11
N SER A 25 2.40 4.76 -12.19
CA SER A 25 1.97 4.06 -13.40
C SER A 25 2.46 2.60 -13.38
N PHE A 26 1.62 1.65 -13.77
CA PHE A 26 1.94 0.21 -13.74
C PHE A 26 1.21 -0.58 -14.82
N ASP A 27 1.82 -1.69 -15.24
CA ASP A 27 1.22 -2.62 -16.19
C ASP A 27 0.31 -3.60 -15.45
N GLU A 28 -1.00 -3.37 -15.55
CA GLU A 28 -2.02 -4.21 -14.94
C GLU A 28 -1.90 -5.70 -15.33
N LYS A 29 -1.35 -6.01 -16.51
CA LYS A 29 -1.20 -7.41 -16.96
C LYS A 29 -0.16 -8.19 -16.16
N LYS A 30 0.74 -7.49 -15.46
CA LYS A 30 1.76 -8.11 -14.59
C LYS A 30 1.25 -8.33 -13.16
N LEU A 31 0.02 -7.93 -12.84
CA LEU A 31 -0.58 -8.18 -11.54
C LEU A 31 -1.13 -9.60 -11.42
N ASP A 32 -1.17 -10.13 -10.20
CA ASP A 32 -1.87 -11.38 -9.91
C ASP A 32 -3.37 -11.19 -10.08
N THR A 33 -3.87 -11.62 -11.23
CA THR A 33 -5.27 -11.47 -11.63
C THR A 33 -6.22 -12.21 -10.69
N LYS A 34 -5.82 -13.35 -10.10
CA LYS A 34 -6.69 -14.11 -9.19
C LYS A 34 -6.90 -13.35 -7.89
N ILE A 35 -5.82 -12.83 -7.29
CA ILE A 35 -5.89 -12.04 -6.06
C ILE A 35 -6.65 -10.73 -6.31
N LEU A 36 -6.39 -10.10 -7.46
CA LEU A 36 -7.05 -8.88 -7.86
C LEU A 36 -8.57 -9.04 -7.97
N GLU A 37 -9.06 -10.11 -8.61
CA GLU A 37 -10.50 -10.39 -8.71
C GLU A 37 -11.14 -10.64 -7.34
N VAL A 38 -10.45 -11.34 -6.43
CA VAL A 38 -10.93 -11.51 -5.05
C VAL A 38 -11.11 -10.15 -4.36
N LEU A 39 -10.12 -9.26 -4.48
CA LEU A 39 -10.21 -7.94 -3.87
C LEU A 39 -11.23 -7.03 -4.57
N LYS A 40 -11.41 -7.15 -5.88
CA LYS A 40 -12.48 -6.45 -6.61
C LYS A 40 -13.86 -6.79 -6.03
N LEU A 41 -14.09 -8.06 -5.73
CA LEU A 41 -15.32 -8.51 -5.05
C LEU A 41 -15.42 -7.94 -3.62
N VAL A 42 -14.36 -8.05 -2.82
CA VAL A 42 -14.35 -7.56 -1.43
C VAL A 42 -14.58 -6.05 -1.35
N PHE A 43 -13.95 -5.27 -2.23
CA PHE A 43 -14.12 -3.82 -2.27
C PHE A 43 -15.34 -3.36 -3.06
N GLY A 44 -16.11 -4.28 -3.67
CA GLY A 44 -17.28 -3.94 -4.46
C GLY A 44 -16.97 -3.04 -5.66
N THR A 45 -15.84 -3.29 -6.35
CA THR A 45 -15.42 -2.47 -7.51
C THR A 45 -14.80 -3.31 -8.60
N SER A 46 -15.09 -3.00 -9.87
CA SER A 46 -14.43 -3.61 -11.03
C SER A 46 -13.12 -2.88 -11.43
N SER A 47 -12.83 -1.73 -10.83
CA SER A 47 -11.67 -0.91 -11.18
C SER A 47 -10.41 -1.37 -10.45
N THR A 48 -9.41 -1.81 -11.22
CA THR A 48 -8.09 -2.18 -10.69
C THR A 48 -7.42 -1.00 -10.00
N GLN A 49 -7.50 0.20 -10.58
CA GLN A 49 -7.03 1.42 -9.94
C GLN A 49 -7.61 1.58 -8.53
N ARG A 50 -8.94 1.46 -8.37
CA ARG A 50 -9.58 1.60 -7.06
C ARG A 50 -9.17 0.52 -6.08
N VAL A 51 -9.02 -0.73 -6.53
CA VAL A 51 -8.54 -1.81 -5.65
C VAL A 51 -7.14 -1.52 -5.14
N VAL A 52 -6.23 -1.12 -6.01
CA VAL A 52 -4.84 -0.80 -5.65
C VAL A 52 -4.81 0.38 -4.69
N GLU A 53 -5.51 1.48 -4.98
CA GLU A 53 -5.61 2.65 -4.09
C GLU A 53 -6.17 2.26 -2.70
N ASN A 54 -7.22 1.44 -2.65
CA ASN A 54 -7.81 0.97 -1.39
C ASN A 54 -6.86 0.05 -0.61
N ALA A 55 -6.10 -0.80 -1.30
CA ALA A 55 -5.13 -1.69 -0.67
C ALA A 55 -3.99 -0.90 -0.02
N PHE A 56 -3.45 0.09 -0.74
CA PHE A 56 -2.45 1.02 -0.22
C PHE A 56 -2.96 1.80 0.99
N ASN A 57 -4.17 2.38 0.91
CA ASN A 57 -4.79 3.09 2.03
C ASN A 57 -4.95 2.18 3.26
N SER A 58 -5.45 0.96 3.06
CA SER A 58 -5.69 0.00 4.14
C SER A 58 -4.40 -0.49 4.80
N LEU A 59 -3.34 -0.65 4.03
CA LEU A 59 -2.02 -0.98 4.54
C LEU A 59 -1.49 0.14 5.41
N ALA A 60 -1.48 1.39 4.92
CA ALA A 60 -0.98 2.52 5.71
C ALA A 60 -1.74 2.74 7.02
N LEU A 61 -3.06 2.55 7.01
CA LEU A 61 -3.86 2.53 8.24
C LEU A 61 -3.40 1.42 9.20
N THR A 62 -3.17 0.22 8.68
CA THR A 62 -2.68 -0.91 9.48
C THR A 62 -1.31 -0.62 10.09
N GLU A 63 -0.37 -0.07 9.31
CA GLU A 63 1.00 0.23 9.78
C GLU A 63 0.98 1.30 10.87
N LEU A 64 0.17 2.35 10.70
CA LEU A 64 -0.02 3.38 11.72
C LEU A 64 -0.61 2.82 13.02
N THR A 65 -1.64 1.96 12.94
CA THR A 65 -2.29 1.40 14.12
C THR A 65 -1.43 0.37 14.84
N ARG A 66 -0.70 -0.48 14.10
CA ARG A 66 0.07 -1.60 14.69
C ARG A 66 1.54 -1.30 14.92
N GLN A 67 2.06 -0.20 14.38
CA GLN A 67 3.49 0.12 14.34
C GLN A 67 4.35 -1.00 13.70
N GLU A 68 3.76 -1.80 12.81
CA GLU A 68 4.41 -2.89 12.08
C GLU A 68 4.39 -2.60 10.59
N SER A 69 5.53 -2.73 9.91
CA SER A 69 5.61 -2.55 8.45
C SER A 69 5.89 -3.86 7.72
N ILE A 70 5.37 -3.97 6.50
CA ILE A 70 5.74 -5.05 5.57
C ILE A 70 6.96 -4.68 4.72
N TYR A 71 7.45 -3.44 4.80
CA TYR A 71 8.60 -2.97 4.05
C TYR A 71 9.89 -3.12 4.87
N SER A 72 11.01 -3.38 4.21
CA SER A 72 12.31 -3.62 4.83
C SER A 72 13.16 -2.34 5.02
N PHE A 73 12.69 -1.19 4.55
CA PHE A 73 13.41 0.09 4.54
C PHE A 73 12.59 1.21 5.19
N PRO A 74 13.25 2.30 5.64
CA PRO A 74 12.57 3.48 6.16
C PRO A 74 11.54 4.06 5.19
N ALA A 75 10.47 4.66 5.73
CA ALA A 75 9.34 5.17 4.94
C ALA A 75 9.73 6.22 3.89
N TYR A 76 10.73 7.06 4.18
CA TYR A 76 11.25 8.04 3.24
C TYR A 76 11.93 7.38 2.03
N ASP A 77 12.74 6.35 2.29
CA ASP A 77 13.45 5.58 1.27
C ASP A 77 12.46 4.77 0.41
N TYR A 78 11.30 4.40 0.97
CA TYR A 78 10.24 3.70 0.23
C TYR A 78 9.75 4.49 -0.98
N MET A 79 9.49 5.79 -0.81
CA MET A 79 8.96 6.59 -1.90
C MET A 79 9.94 6.78 -3.01
N GLN A 80 11.21 7.06 -2.67
CA GLN A 80 12.25 7.19 -3.67
C GLN A 80 12.40 5.89 -4.45
N LYS A 81 12.33 4.74 -3.77
CA LYS A 81 12.32 3.43 -4.42
C LYS A 81 11.10 3.20 -5.29
N LEU A 82 9.89 3.54 -4.82
CA LEU A 82 8.66 3.40 -5.62
C LEU A 82 8.70 4.26 -6.88
N THR A 83 9.17 5.50 -6.78
CA THR A 83 9.33 6.39 -7.94
C THR A 83 10.37 5.84 -8.90
N ALA A 84 11.53 5.40 -8.42
CA ALA A 84 12.55 4.78 -9.28
C ALA A 84 12.04 3.52 -9.98
N LEU A 85 11.30 2.64 -9.27
CA LEU A 85 10.69 1.44 -9.85
C LEU A 85 9.56 1.77 -10.83
N GLU A 86 8.90 2.92 -10.70
CA GLU A 86 7.87 3.38 -11.62
C GLU A 86 8.46 3.93 -12.92
N GLU A 87 9.62 4.58 -12.88
CA GLU A 87 10.31 5.06 -14.09
C GLU A 87 10.65 3.91 -15.05
N GLU A 88 10.81 2.69 -14.53
CA GLU A 88 11.06 1.46 -15.30
C GLU A 88 9.77 0.76 -15.78
N SER A 89 8.60 1.32 -15.47
CA SER A 89 7.30 0.74 -15.79
C SER A 89 6.72 1.33 -17.09
N GLU A 90 6.28 0.47 -18.01
CA GLU A 90 5.67 0.86 -19.29
C GLU A 90 4.13 0.88 -19.26
N GLY A 91 3.54 0.86 -18.06
CA GLY A 91 2.10 0.68 -17.88
C GLY A 91 1.23 1.92 -18.07
N LEU A 92 -0.01 1.72 -18.53
CA LEU A 92 -1.00 2.79 -18.72
C LEU A 92 -1.94 3.00 -17.51
N CYS A 93 -2.00 2.03 -16.59
CA CYS A 93 -2.84 2.14 -15.40
C CYS A 93 -2.11 3.04 -14.40
N SER A 94 -2.80 4.03 -13.83
CA SER A 94 -2.18 4.91 -12.83
C SER A 94 -3.03 5.07 -11.60
N VAL A 95 -2.40 4.99 -10.44
CA VAL A 95 -3.03 5.12 -9.13
C VAL A 95 -2.49 6.33 -8.40
N TYR A 96 -3.30 6.87 -7.50
CA TYR A 96 -2.91 7.96 -6.63
C TYR A 96 -2.74 7.47 -5.20
N ILE A 97 -1.49 7.32 -4.78
CA ILE A 97 -1.13 6.86 -3.44
C ILE A 97 -0.91 8.10 -2.58
N PRO A 98 -1.65 8.27 -1.47
CA PRO A 98 -1.39 9.39 -0.59
C PRO A 98 0.02 9.33 -0.01
N THR A 99 0.71 10.45 0.04
CA THR A 99 2.03 10.57 0.66
C THR A 99 1.99 10.35 2.17
N TRP A 100 0.82 10.29 2.83
CA TRP A 100 0.78 9.82 4.22
C TRP A 100 0.96 8.33 4.39
N ILE A 101 1.00 7.57 3.29
CA ILE A 101 1.54 6.20 3.27
C ILE A 101 3.04 6.20 3.64
N ILE A 102 3.72 7.34 3.50
CA ILE A 102 5.09 7.62 3.98
C ILE A 102 5.15 7.72 5.50
N ALA A 103 4.03 7.69 6.22
CA ALA A 103 4.03 7.54 7.66
C ALA A 103 4.18 6.07 8.08
N ALA A 104 5.10 5.32 7.48
CA ALA A 104 5.60 4.10 8.09
C ALA A 104 6.55 4.48 9.24
N THR A 105 5.98 5.00 10.33
CA THR A 105 6.62 5.20 11.64
C THR A 105 6.83 3.87 12.38
N SER A 106 6.84 2.75 11.64
CA SER A 106 6.99 1.43 12.21
C SER A 106 8.41 1.25 12.73
N LYS A 107 8.52 1.00 14.04
CA LYS A 107 9.78 0.56 14.68
C LYS A 107 10.10 -0.91 14.37
N PHE A 108 9.17 -1.65 13.76
CA PHE A 108 9.21 -3.10 13.64
C PHE A 108 8.83 -3.58 12.23
N VAL A 109 9.82 -4.09 11.51
CA VAL A 109 9.57 -4.79 10.24
C VAL A 109 9.06 -6.20 10.54
N LYS A 110 7.97 -6.61 9.87
CA LYS A 110 7.49 -7.98 9.94
C LYS A 110 8.55 -8.94 9.40
N LYS A 111 8.99 -9.87 10.25
CA LYS A 111 10.06 -10.84 9.92
C LYS A 111 9.84 -11.57 8.59
N LYS A 112 8.58 -11.94 8.27
CA LYS A 112 8.18 -12.57 7.00
C LYS A 112 8.64 -11.77 5.75
N TYR A 113 8.70 -10.45 5.86
CA TYR A 113 8.99 -9.53 4.75
C TYR A 113 10.35 -8.82 4.86
N SER A 114 11.10 -9.07 5.93
CA SER A 114 12.37 -8.38 6.26
C SER A 114 13.48 -8.50 5.20
N LYS A 115 13.40 -9.49 4.32
CA LYS A 115 14.41 -9.76 3.27
C LYS A 115 13.87 -9.58 1.85
N LEU A 116 12.69 -8.97 1.68
CA LEU A 116 12.15 -8.74 0.35
C LEU A 116 12.89 -7.59 -0.33
N GLU A 117 13.26 -7.85 -1.59
CA GLU A 117 13.77 -6.86 -2.55
C GLU A 117 12.80 -6.85 -3.73
N PHE A 118 12.47 -5.65 -4.20
CA PHE A 118 11.53 -5.44 -5.31
C PHE A 118 12.29 -5.06 -6.57
N LYS A 119 11.93 -5.68 -7.68
CA LYS A 119 12.49 -5.44 -9.02
C LYS A 119 11.57 -4.62 -9.91
N SER A 120 10.30 -4.51 -9.57
CA SER A 120 9.36 -3.65 -10.27
C SER A 120 8.28 -3.11 -9.33
N VAL A 121 7.58 -2.07 -9.77
CA VAL A 121 6.47 -1.50 -9.01
C VAL A 121 5.29 -2.49 -8.89
N GLU A 122 5.09 -3.35 -9.88
CA GLU A 122 4.05 -4.40 -9.84
C GLU A 122 4.32 -5.47 -8.80
N GLU A 123 5.59 -5.80 -8.52
CA GLU A 123 5.92 -6.70 -7.39
C GLU A 123 5.49 -6.08 -6.06
N VAL A 124 5.67 -4.78 -5.89
CA VAL A 124 5.20 -4.05 -4.70
C VAL A 124 3.68 -4.10 -4.62
N ILE A 125 2.98 -3.77 -5.72
CA ILE A 125 1.52 -3.80 -5.78
C ILE A 125 1.01 -5.21 -5.46
N ASN A 126 1.61 -6.25 -6.04
CA ASN A 126 1.26 -7.65 -5.81
C ASN A 126 1.45 -8.06 -4.34
N LEU A 127 2.50 -7.59 -3.67
CA LEU A 127 2.69 -7.83 -2.23
C LEU A 127 1.58 -7.15 -1.41
N VAL A 128 1.28 -5.89 -1.72
CA VAL A 128 0.26 -5.10 -1.00
C VAL A 128 -1.13 -5.71 -1.16
N ILE A 129 -1.53 -6.10 -2.38
CA ILE A 129 -2.81 -6.79 -2.60
C ILE A 129 -2.84 -8.17 -1.95
N SER A 130 -1.73 -8.91 -1.95
CA SER A 130 -1.64 -10.22 -1.27
C SER A 130 -1.81 -10.07 0.24
N PHE A 131 -1.14 -9.08 0.84
CA PHE A 131 -1.30 -8.77 2.25
C PHE A 131 -2.76 -8.42 2.61
N MET A 132 -3.41 -7.64 1.75
CA MET A 132 -4.81 -7.29 1.94
C MET A 132 -5.75 -8.48 1.75
N ALA A 133 -5.49 -9.36 0.79
CA ALA A 133 -6.26 -10.59 0.59
C ALA A 133 -6.11 -11.56 1.78
N ASP A 134 -4.91 -11.69 2.35
CA ASP A 134 -4.69 -12.48 3.57
C ASP A 134 -5.48 -11.89 4.76
N LYS A 135 -5.48 -10.57 4.90
CA LYS A 135 -6.26 -9.84 5.92
C LYS A 135 -7.76 -10.02 5.75
N THR A 136 -8.27 -10.04 4.51
CA THR A 136 -9.70 -10.20 4.25
C THR A 136 -10.13 -11.64 4.42
N LYS A 137 -9.28 -12.63 4.11
CA LYS A 137 -9.54 -14.05 4.43
C LYS A 137 -9.76 -14.30 5.93
N CYS A 138 -9.09 -13.57 6.82
CA CYS A 138 -9.35 -13.63 8.27
C CYS A 138 -10.76 -13.17 8.68
N LEU A 139 -11.48 -12.43 7.84
CA LEU A 139 -12.86 -11.99 8.11
C LEU A 139 -13.91 -13.02 7.64
N TRP A 140 -13.52 -13.97 6.78
CA TRP A 140 -14.40 -15.02 6.25
C TRP A 140 -14.09 -16.41 6.80
N ASN A 141 -12.90 -16.61 7.38
CA ASN A 141 -12.56 -17.77 8.21
C ASN A 141 -12.62 -17.36 9.69
N SER A 142 -13.82 -17.26 10.24
CA SER A 142 -14.05 -17.12 11.69
C SER A 142 -14.07 -18.48 12.41
N ASP A 143 -13.20 -19.41 12.00
CA ASP A 143 -12.99 -20.68 12.68
C ASP A 143 -11.55 -20.74 13.19
N THR A 144 -11.30 -20.02 14.29
CA THR A 144 -10.39 -20.42 15.40
C THR A 144 -10.68 -19.55 16.61
#